data_AF-A0A837RHH2-F1
#
_entry.id   AF-A0A837RHH2-F1
#
_cell.length_a   1.000
_cell.length_b   1.000
_cell.length_c   1.000
_cell.angle_alpha   90.00
_cell.angle_beta   90.00
_cell.angle_gamma   90.00
#
_symmetry.space_group_name_H-M   'P 1'
#
loop_
_entity.id
_entity.type
_entity.pdbx_description
1 polymer ?
#
loop_
_entity_poly.entity_id
_entity_poly.type
_entity_poly.pdbx_seq_one_letter_code
_entity_poly.pdbx_strand_id
1 'polypeptide(L)'
;MYDRPFLVWRYGPVEKDIYETYRVYGSDPIVEKHSQNPELKALNPFIENELKKDPFTLVNESHQEKYWQDNMKKIVGWRSDVPYSLENIERGK
;
A
#
# COMPACT_ATOMS: atom_id res chain seq x y z
N MET A 1 -1.49 4.55 -14.96
CA MET A 1 -2.67 4.07 -14.20
C MET A 1 -2.29 2.73 -13.60
N TYR A 2 -2.69 2.43 -12.35
CA TYR A 2 -2.49 1.10 -11.77
C TYR A 2 -3.56 0.16 -12.36
N ASP A 3 -3.12 -0.91 -13.01
CA ASP A 3 -4.04 -1.86 -13.68
C ASP A 3 -4.68 -2.85 -12.68
N ARG A 4 -4.22 -2.86 -11.43
CA ARG A 4 -4.71 -3.71 -10.35
C ARG A 4 -5.09 -2.87 -9.12
N PRO A 5 -6.23 -3.15 -8.47
CA PRO A 5 -6.62 -2.44 -7.26
C PRO A 5 -5.72 -2.85 -6.08
N PHE A 6 -5.49 -1.91 -5.16
CA PHE A 6 -5.01 -2.25 -3.82
C PHE A 6 -6.14 -2.97 -3.06
N LEU A 7 -5.81 -3.59 -1.93
CA LEU A 7 -6.79 -4.22 -1.04
C LEU A 7 -6.73 -3.63 0.37
N VAL A 8 -7.88 -3.56 1.06
CA VAL A 8 -7.96 -3.12 2.46
C VAL A 8 -7.34 -4.19 3.36
N TRP A 9 -6.12 -3.98 3.84
CA TRP A 9 -5.42 -4.87 4.77
C TRP A 9 -5.16 -4.19 6.11
N ARG A 10 -4.76 -4.96 7.13
CA ARG A 10 -4.63 -4.46 8.51
C ARG A 10 -3.69 -3.26 8.65
N TYR A 11 -2.64 -3.21 7.84
CA TYR A 11 -1.62 -2.16 7.91
C TYR A 11 -1.74 -1.11 6.80
N GLY A 12 -2.90 -1.05 6.15
CA GLY A 12 -3.20 -0.12 5.08
C GLY A 12 -3.47 -0.82 3.74
N PRO A 13 -3.57 -0.05 2.64
CA PRO A 13 -3.78 -0.57 1.30
C PRO A 13 -2.58 -1.37 0.78
N VAL A 14 -2.80 -2.54 0.18
CA VAL A 14 -1.71 -3.41 -0.33
C VAL A 14 -2.02 -3.93 -1.73
N GLU A 15 -1.04 -3.88 -2.65
CA GLU A 15 -1.10 -4.62 -3.91
C GLU A 15 -0.74 -6.08 -3.65
N LYS A 16 -1.74 -6.97 -3.74
CA LYS A 16 -1.62 -8.39 -3.36
C LYS A 16 -0.50 -9.11 -4.07
N ASP A 17 -0.36 -8.91 -5.38
CA ASP A 17 0.58 -9.67 -6.20
C ASP A 17 2.03 -9.32 -5.87
N ILE A 18 2.31 -8.04 -5.59
CA ILE A 18 3.63 -7.58 -5.13
C ILE A 18 3.92 -8.20 -3.76
N TYR A 19 2.97 -8.11 -2.82
CA TYR A 19 3.17 -8.71 -1.49
C TYR A 19 3.41 -10.22 -1.57
N GLU A 20 2.62 -10.98 -2.33
CA GLU A 20 2.78 -12.43 -2.44
C GLU A 20 4.11 -12.82 -3.09
N THR A 21 4.59 -12.01 -4.04
CA THR A 21 5.91 -12.22 -4.66
C THR A 21 7.05 -12.04 -3.65
N TYR A 22 7.02 -10.97 -2.85
CA TYR A 22 8.17 -10.60 -2.02
C TYR A 22 8.05 -11.01 -0.55
N ARG A 23 6.90 -11.51 -0.06
CA ARG A 23 6.74 -11.90 1.36
C ARG A 23 7.69 -12.99 1.81
N VAL A 24 8.24 -13.78 0.89
CA VAL A 24 9.21 -14.84 1.17
C VAL A 24 10.50 -14.30 1.78
N TYR A 25 10.86 -13.04 1.47
CA TYR A 25 12.03 -12.38 2.02
C TYR A 25 11.87 -12.03 3.50
N GLY A 26 10.64 -11.90 4.01
CA GLY A 26 10.41 -11.61 5.43
C GLY A 26 11.11 -10.31 5.87
N SER A 27 12.11 -10.43 6.75
CA SER A 27 12.95 -9.33 7.21
C SER A 27 14.22 -9.12 6.38
N ASP A 28 14.50 -9.99 5.42
CA ASP A 28 15.68 -9.92 4.58
C ASP A 28 15.46 -8.93 3.41
N PRO A 29 16.54 -8.30 2.90
CA PRO A 29 16.45 -7.42 1.75
C PRO A 29 16.00 -8.16 0.49
N ILE A 30 15.19 -7.50 -0.34
CA ILE A 30 14.91 -7.93 -1.72
C ILE A 30 16.18 -7.69 -2.55
N VAL A 31 16.79 -8.76 -3.06
CA VAL A 31 18.08 -8.69 -3.80
C VAL A 31 17.92 -8.70 -5.32
N GLU A 32 16.70 -8.92 -5.80
CA GLU A 32 16.36 -8.94 -7.22
C GLU A 32 16.51 -7.55 -7.85
N LYS A 33 16.89 -7.53 -9.14
CA LYS A 33 17.06 -6.28 -9.89
C LYS A 33 15.86 -6.07 -10.80
N HIS A 34 15.26 -4.88 -10.69
CA HIS A 34 14.18 -4.44 -11.55
C HIS A 34 14.46 -3.06 -12.14
N SER A 35 13.80 -2.75 -13.26
CA SER A 35 13.85 -1.43 -13.88
C SER A 35 12.69 -0.57 -13.39
N GLN A 36 12.97 0.71 -13.13
CA GLN A 36 11.92 1.69 -12.83
C GLN A 36 11.08 1.95 -14.08
N ASN A 37 9.77 2.12 -13.90
CA ASN A 37 8.89 2.60 -14.97
C ASN A 37 9.13 4.12 -15.18
N PRO A 38 9.59 4.57 -16.37
CA PRO A 38 9.86 5.98 -16.63
C PRO A 38 8.64 6.90 -16.44
N GLU A 39 7.43 6.40 -16.71
CA GLU A 39 6.19 7.16 -16.58
C GLU A 39 5.83 7.46 -15.12
N LEU A 40 6.30 6.63 -14.19
CA LEU A 40 6.03 6.78 -12.76
C LEU A 40 7.17 7.47 -12.01
N LYS A 41 8.25 7.86 -12.70
CA LYS A 41 9.43 8.48 -12.08
C LYS A 41 9.10 9.76 -11.31
N ALA A 42 8.04 10.46 -11.68
CA ALA A 42 7.53 11.63 -10.98
C ALA A 42 7.11 11.35 -9.52
N LEU A 43 6.84 10.08 -9.17
CA LEU A 43 6.48 9.66 -7.82
C LEU A 43 7.69 9.46 -6.91
N ASN A 44 8.92 9.33 -7.47
CA ASN A 44 10.12 9.03 -6.68
C ASN A 44 10.36 10.02 -5.51
N PRO A 45 10.24 11.35 -5.68
CA PRO A 45 10.46 12.28 -4.57
C PRO A 45 9.47 12.07 -3.41
N PHE A 46 8.23 11.68 -3.72
CA PHE A 46 7.22 11.36 -2.70
C PHE A 46 7.59 10.09 -1.97
N ILE A 47 7.94 9.01 -2.70
CA ILE A 47 8.38 7.74 -2.10
C ILE A 47 9.59 7.97 -1.20
N GLU A 48 10.61 8.69 -1.67
CA GLU A 48 11.81 9.02 -0.90
C GLU A 48 11.52 9.85 0.35
N ASN A 49 10.48 10.69 0.33
CA ASN A 49 10.05 11.43 1.50
C ASN A 49 9.35 10.54 2.52
N GLU A 50 8.44 9.67 2.07
CA GLU A 50 7.73 8.72 2.94
C GLU A 50 8.69 7.72 3.59
N LEU A 51 9.74 7.27 2.89
CA LEU A 51 10.79 6.39 3.44
C LEU A 51 11.55 6.97 4.63
N LYS A 52 11.50 8.29 4.84
CA LYS A 52 12.14 8.96 6.00
C LYS A 52 11.25 8.98 7.24
N LYS A 53 9.96 8.65 7.10
CA LYS A 53 9.02 8.62 8.21
C LYS A 53 9.09 7.27 8.94
N ASP A 54 8.68 7.29 10.21
CA ASP A 54 8.50 6.06 10.96
C ASP A 54 7.36 5.22 10.35
N PRO A 55 7.55 3.91 10.09
CA PRO A 55 6.54 3.07 9.46
C PRO A 55 5.21 3.01 10.23
N PHE A 56 5.22 3.12 11.56
CA PHE A 56 3.97 3.15 12.35
C PHE A 56 3.21 4.45 12.15
N THR A 57 3.90 5.57 11.88
CA THR A 57 3.25 6.82 11.45
C THR A 57 2.46 6.61 10.16
N LEU A 58 3.07 5.98 9.15
CA LEU A 58 2.41 5.70 7.87
C LEU A 58 1.19 4.78 8.02
N VAL A 59 1.30 3.75 8.87
CA VAL A 59 0.18 2.87 9.19
C VAL A 59 -0.96 3.66 9.84
N ASN A 60 -0.65 4.49 10.83
CA ASN A 60 -1.65 5.31 11.52
C ASN A 60 -2.34 6.31 10.59
N GLU A 61 -1.59 6.93 9.67
CA GLU A 61 -2.12 7.80 8.61
C GLU A 61 -3.11 7.01 7.72
N SER A 62 -2.75 5.79 7.30
CA SER A 62 -3.65 4.94 6.50
C SER A 62 -4.95 4.58 7.22
N HIS A 63 -4.93 4.49 8.56
CA HIS A 63 -6.11 4.22 9.38
C HIS A 63 -7.00 5.46 9.59
N GLN A 64 -6.53 6.66 9.23
CA GLN A 64 -7.37 7.86 9.21
C GLN A 64 -8.20 7.97 7.93
N GLU A 65 -7.85 7.23 6.89
CA GLU A 65 -8.59 7.23 5.62
C GLU A 65 -9.99 6.64 5.81
N LYS A 66 -11.02 7.43 5.48
CA LYS A 66 -12.43 7.05 5.70
C LYS A 66 -12.76 5.70 5.04
N TYR A 67 -12.28 5.48 3.82
CA TYR A 67 -12.54 4.24 3.10
C TYR A 67 -11.93 3.03 3.81
N TRP A 68 -10.75 3.17 4.41
CA TRP A 68 -10.15 2.11 5.22
C TRP A 68 -11.00 1.84 6.47
N GLN A 69 -11.38 2.90 7.20
CA GLN A 69 -12.20 2.80 8.42
C GLN A 69 -13.54 2.11 8.18
N ASP A 70 -14.23 2.48 7.10
CA ASP A 70 -15.53 1.91 6.72
C ASP A 70 -15.45 0.40 6.42
N ASN A 71 -14.25 -0.09 6.04
CA ASN A 71 -14.05 -1.47 5.60
C ASN A 71 -13.18 -2.31 6.54
N MET A 72 -12.57 -1.73 7.58
CA MET A 72 -11.65 -2.45 8.48
C MET A 72 -12.29 -3.68 9.15
N LYS A 73 -13.61 -3.64 9.40
CA LYS A 73 -14.36 -4.76 10.00
C LYS A 73 -14.49 -5.97 9.07
N LYS A 74 -14.20 -5.82 7.77
CA LYS A 74 -14.19 -6.89 6.77
C LYS A 74 -12.84 -7.61 6.71
N ILE A 75 -11.84 -7.16 7.46
CA ILE A 75 -10.54 -7.83 7.57
C ILE A 75 -10.70 -9.09 8.41
N VAL A 76 -10.35 -10.24 7.81
CA VAL A 76 -10.30 -11.53 8.52
C VAL A 76 -8.84 -11.88 8.74
N GLY A 77 -8.44 -11.97 10.01
CA GLY A 77 -7.03 -12.09 10.40
C GLY A 77 -6.24 -10.82 10.09
N TRP A 78 -5.61 -10.78 8.91
CA TRP A 78 -4.72 -9.68 8.50
C TRP A 78 -5.12 -9.02 7.17
N ARG A 79 -6.02 -9.65 6.41
CA ARG A 79 -6.29 -9.32 5.00
C ARG A 79 -7.79 -9.28 4.72
N SER A 80 -8.17 -8.57 3.67
CA SER A 80 -9.47 -8.67 3.03
C SER A 80 -9.31 -8.61 1.51
N ASP A 81 -10.34 -9.01 0.78
CA ASP A 81 -10.43 -8.84 -0.68
C ASP A 81 -11.23 -7.58 -1.08
N VAL A 82 -11.42 -6.62 -0.15
CA VAL A 82 -12.09 -5.35 -0.45
C VAL A 82 -11.16 -4.46 -1.28
N PRO A 83 -11.55 -4.07 -2.51
CA PRO A 83 -10.72 -3.26 -3.38
C PRO A 83 -10.56 -1.83 -2.85
N TYR A 84 -9.39 -1.25 -3.08
CA TYR A 84 -8.98 0.07 -2.62
C TYR A 84 -8.35 0.80 -3.82
N SER A 85 -9.02 1.81 -4.36
CA SER A 85 -8.53 2.61 -5.49
C SER A 85 -7.98 3.95 -5.01
N LEU A 86 -7.19 4.63 -5.86
CA LEU A 86 -6.75 6.00 -5.60
C LEU A 86 -7.93 6.98 -5.49
N GLU A 87 -9.01 6.74 -6.24
CA GLU A 87 -10.24 7.54 -6.15
C GLU A 87 -10.89 7.46 -4.76
N ASN A 88 -10.72 6.33 -4.06
CA ASN A 88 -11.23 6.17 -2.69
C ASN A 88 -10.46 7.06 -1.69
N ILE A 89 -9.20 7.42 -1.99
CA ILE A 89 -8.38 8.34 -1.20
C ILE A 89 -8.82 9.78 -1.46
N GLU A 90 -9.04 10.15 -2.73
CA GLU A 90 -9.40 11.51 -3.11
C GLU A 90 -10.79 11.95 -2.61
N ARG A 91 -11.74 11.00 -2.49
CA ARG A 91 -13.10 11.26 -1.98
C ARG A 91 -13.22 11.24 -0.45
N GLY A 92 -12.12 10.94 0.26
CA GLY A 92 -12.06 10.85 1.72
C GLY A 92 -11.58 12.12 2.43
N LYS A 93 -11.18 13.16 1.68
CA LYS A 93 -10.80 14.48 2.19
C LYS A 93 -11.98 15.43 2.35
#